data_AF-A0AA42Q5T3-F1
#
_entry.id   AF-A0AA42Q5T3-F1
#
_cell.length_a   1.000
_cell.length_b   1.000
_cell.length_c   1.000
_cell.angle_alpha   90.00
_cell.angle_beta   90.00
_cell.angle_gamma   90.00
#
_symmetry.space_group_name_H-M   'P 1'
#
loop_
_entity.id
_entity.type
_entity.pdbx_description
1 polymer ?
#
loop_
_entity_poly.entity_id
_entity_poly.type
_entity_poly.pdbx_seq_one_letter_code
_entity_poly.pdbx_strand_id
1 'polypeptide(L)' 'MRGGYYKIPPIRPELQAAYDEMKARGQFFAFAVCQTWDAKSWEVNTKQGNIYCALDERFSTEEEAHAAGAAWLEKQEK' A
#
# COMPACT_ATOMS: atom_id res chain seq x y z
N MET A 1 -16.45 -17.44 20.07
CA MET A 1 -15.33 -16.91 19.26
C MET A 1 -15.92 -16.33 17.99
N ARG A 2 -16.11 -14.99 17.92
CA ARG A 2 -16.59 -14.35 16.69
C ARG A 2 -15.40 -14.28 15.74
N GLY A 3 -15.31 -15.23 14.82
CA GLY A 3 -14.45 -15.12 13.65
C GLY A 3 -14.94 -13.92 12.84
N GLY A 4 -14.42 -12.74 13.19
CA GLY A 4 -14.58 -11.56 12.36
C GLY A 4 -13.94 -11.90 11.04
N TYR A 5 -14.76 -12.24 10.04
CA TYR A 5 -14.36 -12.16 8.66
C TYR A 5 -13.93 -10.70 8.48
N TYR A 6 -12.62 -10.44 8.58
CA TYR A 6 -12.03 -9.33 7.86
C TYR A 6 -12.41 -9.61 6.42
N LYS A 7 -13.53 -9.03 5.95
CA LYS A 7 -13.68 -8.73 4.53
C LYS A 7 -12.44 -7.92 4.26
N ILE A 8 -11.42 -8.57 3.70
CA ILE A 8 -10.28 -7.89 3.10
C ILE A 8 -10.97 -6.84 2.23
N PRO A 9 -10.87 -5.54 2.57
CA PRO A 9 -11.53 -4.53 1.77
C PRO A 9 -11.09 -4.77 0.33
N PRO A 10 -11.99 -4.65 -0.66
CA PRO A 10 -11.63 -4.91 -2.04
C PRO A 10 -10.32 -4.18 -2.31
N ILE A 11 -9.28 -4.93 -2.71
CA ILE A 11 -7.96 -4.39 -2.98
C ILE A 11 -8.22 -3.25 -3.96
N ARG A 12 -7.84 -2.05 -3.53
CA ARG A 12 -8.09 -0.85 -4.30
C ARG A 12 -7.41 -1.01 -5.67
N PRO A 13 -8.06 -0.61 -6.77
CA PRO A 13 -7.53 -0.82 -8.11
C PRO A 13 -6.12 -0.25 -8.29
N GLU A 14 -5.78 0.83 -7.58
CA GLU A 14 -4.44 1.43 -7.52
C GLU A 14 -3.42 0.48 -6.88
N LEU A 15 -3.78 -0.15 -5.76
CA LEU A 15 -2.94 -1.16 -5.10
C LEU A 15 -2.81 -2.45 -5.92
N GLN A 16 -3.86 -2.81 -6.65
CA GLN A 16 -3.82 -3.93 -7.59
C GLN A 16 -2.87 -3.62 -8.76
N ALA A 17 -2.93 -2.43 -9.35
CA ALA A 17 -2.04 -2.02 -10.44
C ALA A 17 -0.57 -2.00 -10.01
N ALA A 18 -0.27 -1.44 -8.82
CA ALA A 18 1.09 -1.46 -8.27
C ALA A 18 1.59 -2.90 -8.03
N TYR A 19 0.70 -3.80 -7.59
CA TYR A 19 1.05 -5.22 -7.42
C TYR A 19 1.25 -5.95 -8.76
N ASP A 20 0.40 -5.71 -9.76
CA ASP A 20 0.57 -6.29 -11.09
C ASP A 20 1.89 -5.80 -11.72
N GLU A 21 2.25 -4.54 -11.52
CA GLU A 21 3.54 -4.00 -11.96
C GLU A 21 4.72 -4.65 -11.22
N MET A 22 4.66 -4.77 -9.90
CA MET A 22 5.66 -5.50 -9.08
C MET A 22 5.84 -6.93 -9.59
N LYS A 23 4.73 -7.64 -9.80
CA LYS A 23 4.73 -9.02 -10.29
C LYS A 23 5.30 -9.12 -11.70
N ALA A 24 4.96 -8.17 -12.56
CA ALA A 24 5.50 -8.09 -13.92
C ALA A 24 7.01 -7.80 -13.93
N ARG A 25 7.50 -6.98 -13.00
CA ARG A 25 8.92 -6.65 -12.82
C ARG A 25 9.70 -7.71 -12.04
N GLY A 26 9.01 -8.68 -11.42
CA GLY A 26 9.64 -9.67 -10.54
C GLY A 26 10.17 -9.09 -9.22
N GLN A 27 9.66 -7.93 -8.81
CA GLN A 27 10.02 -7.29 -7.54
C GLN A 27 9.36 -8.02 -6.37
N PHE A 28 9.99 -7.97 -5.20
CA PHE A 28 9.45 -8.56 -3.97
C PHE A 28 8.68 -7.56 -3.10
N PHE A 29 8.98 -6.26 -3.27
CA PHE A 29 8.38 -5.17 -2.51
C PHE A 29 7.63 -4.25 -3.48
N ALA A 30 6.46 -3.78 -3.07
CA ALA A 30 5.69 -2.76 -3.77
C ALA A 30 4.99 -1.87 -2.77
N PHE A 31 4.58 -0.69 -3.21
CA PHE A 31 3.68 0.16 -2.44
C PHE A 31 2.65 0.78 -3.37
N ALA A 32 1.52 1.15 -2.81
CA ALA A 32 0.53 1.98 -3.46
C ALA A 32 -0.02 2.99 -2.47
N VAL A 33 -0.31 4.17 -2.99
CA VAL A 33 -0.94 5.25 -2.25
C VAL A 33 -2.44 5.12 -2.43
N CYS A 34 -3.18 5.16 -1.33
CA CYS A 34 -4.63 5.05 -1.33
C CYS A 34 -5.21 6.19 -0.50
N GLN A 35 -6.23 6.87 -1.01
CA GLN A 35 -6.91 7.91 -0.23
C GLN A 35 -7.76 7.28 0.87
N THR A 36 -7.78 7.76 2.10
CA THR A 36 -8.65 7.23 3.16
C THR A 36 -10.12 7.32 2.76
N TRP A 37 -11.00 6.52 3.41
CA TRP A 37 -12.45 6.56 3.16
C TRP A 37 -13.06 7.95 3.36
N ASP A 38 -12.47 8.76 4.22
CA ASP A 38 -12.86 10.15 4.47
C ASP A 38 -12.46 11.11 3.34
N ALA A 39 -11.73 10.65 2.31
CA ALA A 39 -11.15 11.44 1.23
C ALA A 39 -10.27 12.63 1.69
N LYS A 40 -9.90 12.65 2.97
CA LYS A 40 -9.18 13.74 3.64
C LYS A 40 -7.70 13.44 3.86
N SER A 41 -7.32 12.18 3.75
CA SER A 41 -5.96 11.74 4.01
C SER A 41 -5.57 10.67 3.02
N TRP A 42 -4.28 10.37 2.98
CA TRP A 42 -3.69 9.36 2.13
C TRP A 42 -2.93 8.38 3.02
N GLU A 43 -3.06 7.11 2.71
CA GLU A 43 -2.41 6.00 3.39
C GLU A 43 -1.56 5.23 2.38
N VAL A 44 -0.38 4.82 2.81
CA VAL A 44 0.53 4.03 1.97
C VAL A 44 0.33 2.58 2.31
N ASN A 45 -0.17 1.81 1.35
CA ASN A 45 -0.31 0.37 1.45
C ASN A 45 0.92 -0.27 0.81
N THR A 46 1.70 -0.99 1.59
CA THR A 46 2.88 -1.71 1.13
C THR A 46 2.58 -3.20 1.00
N LYS A 47 3.24 -3.84 0.05
CA LYS A 47 3.13 -5.28 -0.19
C LYS A 47 4.53 -5.87 -0.28
N GLN A 48 4.71 -6.96 0.46
CA GLN A 48 5.97 -7.70 0.52
C GLN A 48 5.66 -9.18 0.22
N GLY A 49 5.93 -9.61 -1.01
CA GLY A 49 5.51 -10.91 -1.52
C GLY A 49 3.99 -11.08 -1.49
N ASN A 50 3.50 -11.85 -0.50
CA ASN A 50 2.06 -12.09 -0.28
C ASN A 50 1.50 -11.40 0.98
N ILE A 51 2.33 -10.62 1.67
CA ILE A 51 1.97 -9.90 2.88
C ILE A 51 1.54 -8.49 2.50
N TYR A 52 0.33 -8.10 2.91
CA TYR A 52 -0.17 -6.74 2.81
C TYR A 52 0.06 -6.03 4.14
N CYS A 53 0.62 -4.84 4.09
CA CYS A 53 0.81 -3.98 5.25
C CYS A 53 0.42 -2.54 4.88
N ALA A 54 -0.04 -1.75 5.84
CA ALA A 54 -0.23 -0.32 5.65
C ALA A 54 0.76 0.41 6.54
N LEU A 55 1.33 1.51 6.05
CA LEU A 55 2.06 2.42 6.93
C LEU A 55 1.06 3.05 7.91
N ASP A 56 1.47 3.14 9.18
CA ASP A 56 0.66 3.78 10.23
C ASP A 56 0.51 5.30 10.00
N GLU A 57 1.40 5.86 9.17
CA GLU A 57 1.44 7.28 8.83
C GLU A 57 0.35 7.64 7.81
N ARG A 58 -0.41 8.68 8.14
CA ARG A 58 -1.43 9.26 7.26
C ARG A 58 -0.93 10.60 6.74
N PHE A 59 -0.98 10.76 5.43
CA PHE A 59 -0.51 11.95 4.73
C PHE A 59 -1.69 12.84 4.36
N SER A 60 -1.46 14.14 4.27
CA SER A 60 -2.49 15.08 3.82
C SER A 60 -2.56 15.14 2.30
N THR A 61 -1.45 14.83 1.62
CA THR A 61 -1.32 14.87 0.16
C THR A 61 -0.90 13.52 -0.44
N GLU A 62 -1.29 13.30 -1.69
CA GLU A 62 -0.89 12.11 -2.46
C GLU A 62 0.62 12.06 -2.66
N GLU A 63 1.23 13.21 -2.95
CA GLU A 63 2.67 13.34 -3.20
C GLU A 63 3.51 12.96 -1.98
N GLU A 64 3.13 13.41 -0.78
CA GLU A 64 3.79 13.02 0.46
C GLU A 64 3.68 11.51 0.72
N ALA A 65 2.48 10.95 0.51
CA ALA A 65 2.29 9.50 0.63
C ALA A 65 3.14 8.73 -0.39
N HIS A 66 3.25 9.24 -1.61
CA HIS A 66 4.05 8.61 -2.65
C HIS A 66 5.54 8.68 -2.31
N ALA A 67 6.02 9.82 -1.80
CA ALA A 67 7.38 9.99 -1.34
C ALA A 67 7.70 9.07 -0.15
N ALA A 68 6.78 8.91 0.81
CA ALA A 68 6.94 8.00 1.92
C ALA A 68 6.96 6.53 1.50
N GLY A 69 6.11 6.15 0.54
CA GLY A 69 6.09 4.82 -0.05
C GLY A 69 7.38 4.50 -0.81
N ALA A 70 7.89 5.45 -1.60
CA ALA A 70 9.17 5.32 -2.30
C ALA A 70 10.34 5.21 -1.30
N ALA A 71 10.38 6.06 -0.28
CA ALA A 71 11.39 6.00 0.78
C ALA A 71 11.32 4.69 1.58
N TRP A 72 10.13 4.11 1.77
CA TRP A 72 9.98 2.78 2.35
C TRP A 72 10.53 1.70 1.42
N LEU A 73 10.22 1.76 0.12
CA LEU A 73 10.70 0.80 -0.87
C LEU A 73 12.23 0.79 -0.93
N GLU A 74 12.86 1.97 -1.00
CA GLU A 74 14.32 2.13 -0.97
C GLU A 74 14.95 1.54 0.30
N LYS A 75 14.26 1.59 1.45
CA LYS A 75 14.74 0.97 2.69
C LYS A 75 14.66 -0.56 2.67
N GLN A 76 13.76 -1.14 1.88
CA GLN A 76 13.61 -2.60 1.77
C GLN A 76 14.57 -3.21 0.73
N GLU A 77 14.94 -2.45 -0.30
CA GLU A 77 15.89 -2.87 -1.33
C GLU A 77 17.38 -2.72 -0.92
N LYS A 78 17.64 -2.26 0.31
CA LYS A 78 18.98 -2.03 0.86
C LYS A 78 19.49 -3.23 1.67
#